data_AF-A0A0R3TWV6-F1
#
_entry.id   AF-A0A0R3TWV6-F1
#
_cell.length_a   1.000
_cell.length_b   1.000
_cell.length_c   1.000
_cell.angle_alpha   90.00
_cell.angle_beta   90.00
_cell.angle_gamma   90.00
#
_symmetry.space_group_name_H-M   'P 1'
#
loop_
_entity.id
_entity.type
_entity.pdbx_description
1 polymer ?
#
loop_
_entity_poly.entity_id
_entity_poly.type
_entity_poly.pdbx_seq_one_letter_code
_entity_poly.pdbx_strand_id
1 'polypeptide(L)'
;MKSTPLFHYTQPDSVETEIRQQVRRLHHHPAIIIWATNNEVEVAAAQSWYGPGTDKVEYRRRFKDSVAKIARENEMPSNRSIGYIPRRVLLSSPGNGDASTDPYGIDPNPQDPLAGDVHFYTYIGDLWDECTYPVTRFTSEYGIMSLPGPLAWLRSLDGKKSHSDDWDIRGAMMSHRLHKEQGIGILRKYVLEKFGEPREGVLPVEKYTM
;
A
#
# COMPACT_ATOMS: atom_id res chain seq x y z
N MET A 1 58.79 1.38 -5.84
CA MET A 1 57.69 0.67 -5.15
C MET A 1 56.49 0.64 -6.07
N LYS A 2 56.04 -0.53 -6.50
CA LYS A 2 54.79 -0.67 -7.27
C LYS A 2 53.63 -0.62 -6.28
N SER A 3 52.73 0.35 -6.43
CA SER A 3 51.51 0.43 -5.64
C SER A 3 50.57 -0.71 -6.02
N THR A 4 50.17 -1.50 -5.03
CA THR A 4 49.14 -2.52 -5.16
C THR A 4 47.79 -1.84 -5.42
N PRO A 5 46.97 -2.27 -6.38
CA PRO A 5 45.63 -1.71 -6.54
C PRO A 5 44.77 -2.09 -5.33
N LEU A 6 44.13 -1.09 -4.71
CA LEU A 6 43.07 -1.28 -3.73
C LEU A 6 41.86 -1.89 -4.44
N PHE A 7 41.58 -3.16 -4.17
CA PHE A 7 40.32 -3.77 -4.57
C PHE A 7 39.20 -3.16 -3.73
N HIS A 8 38.46 -2.22 -4.31
CA HIS A 8 37.18 -1.79 -3.76
C HIS A 8 36.19 -2.95 -3.92
N TYR A 9 36.04 -3.76 -2.87
CA TYR A 9 34.88 -4.65 -2.76
C TYR A 9 33.64 -3.75 -2.66
N THR A 10 32.89 -3.62 -3.75
CA THR A 10 31.54 -3.04 -3.69
C THR A 10 30.72 -3.95 -2.78
N GLN A 11 30.24 -3.41 -1.67
CA GLN A 11 29.33 -4.16 -0.81
C GLN A 11 28.12 -4.60 -1.64
N PRO A 12 27.66 -5.86 -1.51
CA PRO A 12 26.46 -6.31 -2.19
C PRO A 12 25.28 -5.45 -1.76
N ASP A 13 24.46 -5.03 -2.74
CA ASP A 13 23.23 -4.28 -2.46
C ASP A 13 22.31 -5.16 -1.61
N SER A 14 21.95 -4.65 -0.42
CA SER A 14 21.14 -5.40 0.55
C SER A 14 19.74 -5.70 0.03
N VAL A 15 19.16 -4.80 -0.76
CA VAL A 15 17.82 -4.99 -1.37
C VAL A 15 17.87 -6.02 -2.47
N GLU A 16 18.91 -6.00 -3.32
CA GLU A 16 19.08 -7.05 -4.33
C GLU A 16 19.27 -8.43 -3.68
N THR A 17 20.00 -8.48 -2.57
CA THR A 17 20.18 -9.70 -1.78
C THR A 17 18.86 -10.19 -1.20
N GLU A 18 18.06 -9.29 -0.61
CA GLU A 18 16.74 -9.59 -0.07
C GLU A 18 15.80 -10.16 -1.14
N ILE A 19 15.69 -9.51 -2.30
CA ILE A 19 14.78 -9.95 -3.37
C ILE A 19 15.15 -11.35 -3.85
N ARG A 20 16.45 -11.63 -4.05
CA ARG A 20 16.92 -12.96 -4.45
C ARG A 20 16.52 -14.02 -3.43
N GLN A 21 16.69 -13.72 -2.14
CA GLN A 21 16.35 -14.64 -1.05
C GLN A 21 14.84 -14.85 -0.94
N GLN A 22 14.05 -13.77 -0.95
CA GLN A 22 12.61 -13.83 -0.73
C GLN A 22 11.87 -14.48 -1.90
N VAL A 23 12.18 -14.09 -3.14
CA VAL A 23 11.54 -14.70 -4.32
C VAL A 23 11.82 -16.20 -4.35
N ARG A 24 13.09 -16.63 -4.20
CA ARG A 24 13.43 -18.06 -4.18
C ARG A 24 12.74 -18.82 -3.05
N ARG A 25 12.70 -18.24 -1.84
CA ARG A 25 12.07 -18.85 -0.66
C ARG A 25 10.57 -19.06 -0.87
N LEU A 26 9.90 -18.06 -1.46
CA LEU A 26 8.46 -18.02 -1.59
C LEU A 26 7.93 -18.60 -2.91
N HIS A 27 8.78 -18.78 -3.90
CA HIS A 27 8.44 -19.23 -5.25
C HIS A 27 7.62 -20.53 -5.26
N HIS A 28 7.89 -21.48 -4.36
CA HIS A 28 7.19 -22.77 -4.33
C HIS A 28 5.74 -22.71 -3.81
N HIS A 29 5.26 -21.54 -3.36
CA HIS A 29 3.89 -21.39 -2.84
C HIS A 29 2.89 -21.03 -3.95
N PRO A 30 1.86 -21.87 -4.20
CA PRO A 30 0.85 -21.61 -5.23
C PRO A 30 -0.13 -20.47 -4.86
N ALA A 31 -0.20 -20.09 -3.59
CA ALA A 31 -1.02 -18.96 -3.13
C ALA A 31 -0.52 -17.60 -3.67
N ILE A 32 0.75 -17.52 -4.09
CA ILE A 32 1.32 -16.31 -4.68
C ILE A 32 1.06 -16.38 -6.17
N ILE A 33 0.21 -15.50 -6.69
CA ILE A 33 -0.19 -15.45 -8.10
C ILE A 33 0.54 -14.37 -8.91
N ILE A 34 1.15 -13.39 -8.24
CA ILE A 34 1.83 -12.24 -8.85
C ILE A 34 2.88 -11.65 -7.91
N TRP A 35 3.88 -10.99 -8.47
CA TRP A 35 4.84 -10.16 -7.72
C TRP A 35 4.63 -8.70 -8.07
N ALA A 36 4.32 -7.84 -7.10
CA ALA A 36 4.32 -6.39 -7.26
C ALA A 36 5.54 -5.80 -6.55
N THR A 37 6.35 -5.01 -7.24
CA THR A 37 7.70 -4.67 -6.73
C THR A 37 7.79 -3.45 -5.84
N ASN A 38 6.74 -2.62 -5.81
CA ASN A 38 6.56 -1.55 -4.86
C ASN A 38 5.08 -1.18 -4.76
N ASN A 39 4.75 -0.38 -3.75
CA ASN A 39 3.45 0.23 -3.56
C ASN A 39 3.53 1.73 -3.87
N GLU A 40 2.74 2.21 -4.82
CA GLU A 40 2.49 3.61 -5.17
C GLU A 40 3.72 4.46 -5.54
N VAL A 41 4.92 3.88 -5.66
CA VAL A 41 6.13 4.66 -5.99
C VAL A 41 6.06 5.18 -7.43
N GLU A 42 5.44 4.44 -8.35
CA GLU A 42 5.19 4.91 -9.72
C GLU A 42 4.23 6.11 -9.73
N VAL A 43 3.12 6.02 -9.00
CA VAL A 43 2.14 7.12 -8.87
C VAL A 43 2.77 8.33 -8.22
N ALA A 44 3.52 8.14 -7.13
CA ALA A 44 4.22 9.21 -6.44
C ALA A 44 5.21 9.93 -7.37
N ALA A 45 5.91 9.17 -8.21
CA ALA A 45 6.82 9.69 -9.22
C ALA A 45 6.08 10.46 -10.33
N ALA A 46 4.96 9.92 -10.85
CA ALA A 46 4.16 10.53 -11.92
C ALA A 46 3.44 11.80 -11.46
N GLN A 47 2.92 11.80 -10.24
CA GLN A 47 2.13 12.88 -9.65
C GLN A 47 2.94 13.82 -8.74
N SER A 48 4.26 13.62 -8.64
CA SER A 48 5.17 14.50 -7.88
C SER A 48 4.80 14.66 -6.39
N TRP A 49 4.40 13.58 -5.72
CA TRP A 49 3.97 13.61 -4.30
C TRP A 49 5.02 14.24 -3.37
N TYR A 50 6.30 14.07 -3.68
CA TYR A 50 7.43 14.57 -2.90
C TYR A 50 8.10 15.81 -3.51
N GLY A 51 7.38 16.52 -4.38
CA GLY A 51 7.86 17.69 -5.09
C GLY A 51 8.24 17.41 -6.55
N PRO A 52 8.45 18.47 -7.34
CA PRO A 52 8.81 18.33 -8.75
C PRO A 52 10.23 17.75 -8.89
N GLY A 53 10.45 17.00 -9.98
CA GLY A 53 11.81 16.60 -10.38
C GLY A 53 12.23 15.19 -9.96
N THR A 54 11.32 14.22 -9.96
CA THR A 54 11.69 12.79 -9.92
C THR A 54 12.82 12.53 -10.91
N ASP A 55 13.96 12.05 -10.41
CA ASP A 55 15.05 11.57 -11.27
C ASP A 55 14.59 10.26 -11.93
N LYS A 56 14.08 10.39 -13.17
CA LYS A 56 13.58 9.26 -13.94
C LYS A 56 14.68 8.23 -14.25
N VAL A 57 15.94 8.67 -14.35
CA VAL A 57 17.07 7.77 -14.60
C VAL A 57 17.33 6.92 -13.37
N GLU A 58 17.36 7.54 -12.19
CA GLU A 58 17.54 6.82 -10.93
C GLU A 58 16.34 5.92 -10.62
N TYR A 59 15.10 6.39 -10.82
CA TYR A 59 13.90 5.56 -10.67
C TYR A 59 14.00 4.31 -11.56
N ARG A 60 14.32 4.49 -12.83
CA ARG A 60 14.47 3.38 -13.77
C ARG A 60 15.56 2.42 -13.30
N ARG A 61 16.74 2.95 -12.96
CA ARG A 61 17.88 2.16 -12.48
C ARG A 61 17.48 1.31 -11.28
N ARG A 62 16.76 1.89 -10.31
CA ARG A 62 16.38 1.22 -9.07
C ARG A 62 15.23 0.24 -9.26
N PHE A 63 14.09 0.69 -9.77
CA PHE A 63 12.86 -0.10 -9.77
C PHE A 63 12.77 -1.03 -10.98
N LYS A 64 13.09 -0.53 -12.18
CA LYS A 64 12.95 -1.30 -13.42
C LYS A 64 14.14 -2.22 -13.68
N ASP A 65 15.36 -1.66 -13.63
CA ASP A 65 16.59 -2.34 -14.05
C ASP A 65 17.26 -3.15 -12.93
N SER A 66 16.92 -2.88 -11.65
CA SER A 66 17.37 -3.67 -10.50
C SER A 66 16.22 -4.47 -9.87
N VAL A 67 15.30 -3.86 -9.12
CA VAL A 67 14.28 -4.59 -8.33
C VAL A 67 13.43 -5.53 -9.19
N ALA A 68 12.73 -5.02 -10.20
CA ALA A 68 11.84 -5.83 -11.03
C ALA A 68 12.59 -6.83 -11.90
N LYS A 69 13.77 -6.45 -12.42
CA LYS A 69 14.63 -7.37 -13.17
C LYS A 69 15.06 -8.56 -12.31
N ILE A 70 15.56 -8.32 -11.10
CA ILE A 70 16.03 -9.36 -10.19
C ILE A 70 14.86 -10.24 -9.75
N ALA A 71 13.69 -9.67 -9.47
CA ALA A 71 12.49 -10.46 -9.18
C ALA A 71 12.14 -11.41 -10.33
N ARG A 72 12.12 -10.92 -11.58
CA ARG A 72 11.87 -11.75 -12.79
C ARG A 72 12.90 -12.86 -12.96
N GLU A 73 14.18 -12.54 -12.81
CA GLU A 73 15.27 -13.52 -12.92
C GLU A 73 15.15 -14.66 -11.90
N ASN A 74 14.68 -14.36 -10.68
CA ASN A 74 14.54 -15.37 -9.64
C ASN A 74 13.18 -16.09 -9.68
N GLU A 75 12.17 -15.48 -10.29
CA GLU A 75 10.89 -16.13 -10.63
C GLU A 75 11.02 -17.10 -11.81
N MET A 76 12.08 -16.98 -12.61
CA MET A 76 12.42 -17.89 -13.70
C MET A 76 13.72 -18.66 -13.41
N PRO A 77 13.73 -19.63 -12.48
CA PRO A 77 14.94 -20.37 -12.15
C PRO A 77 15.45 -21.18 -13.36
N SER A 78 16.78 -21.28 -13.49
CA SER A 78 17.45 -21.92 -14.63
C SER A 78 17.10 -23.39 -14.82
N ASN A 79 16.74 -24.11 -13.75
CA ASN A 79 16.40 -25.54 -13.76
C ASN A 79 14.88 -25.79 -13.76
N ARG A 80 14.10 -24.95 -14.45
CA ARG A 80 12.63 -25.08 -14.49
C ARG A 80 12.18 -26.39 -15.17
N SER A 81 11.05 -26.92 -14.73
CA SER A 81 10.38 -28.02 -15.43
C SER A 81 9.92 -27.59 -16.82
N ILE A 82 9.86 -28.55 -17.74
CA ILE A 82 9.25 -28.35 -19.06
C ILE A 82 7.80 -27.93 -18.84
N GLY A 83 7.41 -26.76 -19.35
CA GLY A 83 6.06 -26.21 -19.21
C GLY A 83 5.84 -25.23 -18.05
N TYR A 84 6.86 -24.90 -17.26
CA TYR A 84 6.72 -23.86 -16.24
C TYR A 84 6.45 -22.48 -16.86
N ILE A 85 5.35 -21.84 -16.44
CA ILE A 85 5.00 -20.47 -16.80
C ILE A 85 5.29 -19.57 -15.59
N PRO A 86 6.23 -18.62 -15.68
CA PRO A 86 6.54 -17.73 -14.57
C PRO A 86 5.38 -16.79 -14.25
N ARG A 87 5.21 -16.48 -12.97
CA ARG A 87 4.27 -15.44 -12.54
C ARG A 87 4.71 -14.09 -13.06
N ARG A 88 3.73 -13.21 -13.26
CA ARG A 88 3.99 -11.83 -13.66
C ARG A 88 4.69 -11.07 -12.54
N VAL A 89 5.60 -10.19 -12.94
CA VAL A 89 6.28 -9.24 -12.05
C VAL A 89 5.90 -7.83 -12.51
N LEU A 90 5.00 -7.20 -11.77
CA LEU A 90 4.56 -5.82 -11.96
C LEU A 90 5.61 -4.86 -11.42
N LEU A 91 5.83 -3.77 -12.15
CA LEU A 91 6.75 -2.72 -11.72
C LEU A 91 6.24 -1.96 -10.49
N SER A 92 4.93 -1.70 -10.43
CA SER A 92 4.27 -1.00 -9.31
C SER A 92 2.83 -1.49 -9.18
N SER A 93 2.19 -1.10 -8.08
CA SER A 93 0.75 -1.17 -7.82
C SER A 93 0.36 0.17 -7.21
N PRO A 94 -0.57 0.94 -7.80
CA PRO A 94 -1.21 0.66 -9.08
C PRO A 94 -0.23 0.85 -10.24
N GLY A 95 -0.52 0.23 -11.39
CA GLY A 95 0.20 0.49 -12.61
C GLY A 95 -0.44 -0.13 -13.85
N ASN A 96 -0.12 0.41 -15.02
CA ASN A 96 -0.73 -0.01 -16.30
C ASN A 96 -0.17 -1.35 -16.85
N GLY A 97 0.75 -2.00 -16.12
CA GLY A 97 1.36 -3.27 -16.52
C GLY A 97 1.99 -3.21 -17.92
N ASP A 98 1.68 -4.19 -18.77
CA ASP A 98 2.21 -4.29 -20.13
C ASP A 98 1.69 -3.19 -21.08
N ALA A 99 0.65 -2.44 -20.70
CA ALA A 99 0.13 -1.33 -21.50
C ALA A 99 1.02 -0.08 -21.40
N SER A 100 1.85 0.03 -20.36
CA SER A 100 2.78 1.16 -20.24
C SER A 100 3.95 1.02 -21.21
N THR A 101 4.16 2.04 -22.03
CA THR A 101 5.30 2.12 -22.95
C THR A 101 6.40 3.08 -22.46
N ASP A 102 6.30 3.59 -21.23
CA ASP A 102 7.27 4.56 -20.72
C ASP A 102 8.67 3.91 -20.55
N PRO A 103 9.73 4.48 -21.17
CA PRO A 103 11.05 3.87 -21.13
C PRO A 103 11.65 3.85 -19.71
N TYR A 104 11.26 4.77 -18.84
CA TYR A 104 11.72 4.86 -17.46
C TYR A 104 10.88 4.01 -16.50
N GLY A 105 9.68 3.60 -16.92
CA GLY A 105 8.72 2.85 -16.09
C GLY A 105 7.90 3.76 -15.17
N ILE A 106 7.69 5.01 -15.59
CA ILE A 106 6.78 5.95 -14.92
C ILE A 106 5.73 6.32 -15.95
N ASP A 107 4.61 5.62 -15.95
CA ASP A 107 3.51 5.97 -16.83
C ASP A 107 3.00 7.41 -16.54
N PRO A 108 2.64 8.21 -17.56
CA PRO A 108 2.00 9.50 -17.34
C PRO A 108 0.67 9.42 -16.58
N ASN A 109 -0.05 8.29 -16.69
CA ASN A 109 -1.27 8.01 -15.97
C ASN A 109 -1.27 6.57 -15.43
N PRO A 110 -0.54 6.29 -14.33
CA PRO A 110 -0.41 4.95 -13.78
C PRO A 110 -1.69 4.42 -13.11
N GLN A 111 -2.75 5.22 -13.07
CA GLN A 111 -4.07 4.86 -12.55
C GLN A 111 -5.15 4.95 -13.65
N ASP A 112 -4.81 4.59 -14.88
CA ASP A 112 -5.78 4.56 -15.97
C ASP A 112 -6.83 3.47 -15.70
N PRO A 113 -8.13 3.81 -15.50
CA PRO A 113 -9.15 2.80 -15.25
C PRO A 113 -9.29 1.76 -16.37
N LEU A 114 -8.80 2.06 -17.57
CA LEU A 114 -8.86 1.18 -18.74
C LEU A 114 -7.70 0.19 -18.83
N ALA A 115 -6.65 0.33 -18.01
CA ALA A 115 -5.45 -0.51 -18.01
C ALA A 115 -5.03 -0.93 -16.59
N GLY A 116 -4.35 -2.08 -16.48
CA GLY A 116 -3.72 -2.51 -15.23
C GLY A 116 -4.65 -2.54 -14.02
N ASP A 117 -4.16 -1.98 -12.90
CA ASP A 117 -4.90 -1.82 -11.65
C ASP A 117 -4.90 -0.38 -11.13
N VAL A 118 -5.83 -0.07 -10.22
CA VAL A 118 -6.06 1.28 -9.65
C VAL A 118 -6.20 1.22 -8.13
N HIS A 119 -5.72 2.27 -7.47
CA HIS A 119 -5.95 2.54 -6.04
C HIS A 119 -6.96 3.69 -5.90
N PHE A 120 -8.20 3.39 -5.50
CA PHE A 120 -9.27 4.38 -5.44
C PHE A 120 -9.71 4.72 -4.00
N TYR A 121 -9.43 5.94 -3.58
CA TYR A 121 -9.92 6.51 -2.34
C TYR A 121 -10.61 7.85 -2.60
N THR A 122 -11.86 8.00 -2.14
CA THR A 122 -12.58 9.27 -2.15
C THR A 122 -13.22 9.55 -0.79
N TYR A 123 -13.17 10.82 -0.38
CA TYR A 123 -13.82 11.35 0.82
C TYR A 123 -14.79 12.50 0.48
N ILE A 124 -15.14 12.58 -0.81
CA ILE A 124 -16.09 13.51 -1.40
C ILE A 124 -17.16 12.72 -2.17
N GLY A 125 -18.34 13.30 -2.33
CA GLY A 125 -19.48 12.61 -2.95
C GLY A 125 -20.21 11.64 -2.01
N ASP A 126 -21.23 10.99 -2.55
CA ASP A 126 -22.05 9.99 -1.86
C ASP A 126 -21.46 8.59 -2.05
N LEU A 127 -20.93 7.99 -0.98
CA LEU A 127 -20.37 6.64 -1.02
C LEU A 127 -21.42 5.53 -1.16
N TRP A 128 -22.71 5.88 -1.14
CA TRP A 128 -23.80 4.95 -1.45
C TRP A 128 -24.19 4.98 -2.93
N ASP A 129 -23.71 5.97 -3.69
CA ASP A 129 -23.93 6.06 -5.12
C ASP A 129 -22.81 5.33 -5.86
N GLU A 130 -23.16 4.29 -6.62
CA GLU A 130 -22.21 3.53 -7.42
C GLU A 130 -21.50 4.41 -8.48
N CYS A 131 -22.12 5.51 -8.91
CA CYS A 131 -21.55 6.44 -9.89
C CYS A 131 -20.36 7.24 -9.34
N THR A 132 -20.16 7.22 -8.02
CA THR A 132 -18.97 7.80 -7.37
C THR A 132 -17.69 7.02 -7.70
N TYR A 133 -17.81 5.73 -8.05
CA TYR A 133 -16.68 4.84 -8.23
C TYR A 133 -16.34 4.64 -9.73
N PRO A 134 -15.05 4.72 -10.11
CA PRO A 134 -14.65 4.41 -11.47
C PRO A 134 -14.82 2.92 -11.76
N VAL A 135 -15.26 2.59 -12.97
CA VAL A 135 -15.20 1.22 -13.48
C VAL A 135 -13.79 0.96 -13.97
N THR A 136 -13.01 0.21 -13.20
CA THR A 136 -11.61 -0.13 -13.49
C THR A 136 -11.49 -1.55 -14.05
N ARG A 137 -10.33 -1.90 -14.62
CA ARG A 137 -10.01 -3.31 -14.94
C ARG A 137 -9.83 -4.15 -13.67
N PHE A 138 -9.15 -3.58 -12.68
CA PHE A 138 -8.94 -4.16 -11.37
C PHE A 138 -8.70 -3.03 -10.35
N THR A 139 -9.40 -3.05 -9.23
CA THR A 139 -9.13 -2.12 -8.11
C THR A 139 -8.42 -2.91 -7.02
N SER A 140 -7.10 -2.72 -6.91
CA SER A 140 -6.24 -3.41 -5.94
C SER A 140 -6.31 -2.77 -4.55
N GLU A 141 -6.63 -1.47 -4.47
CA GLU A 141 -6.89 -0.78 -3.22
C GLU A 141 -8.13 0.11 -3.27
N TYR A 142 -8.93 0.02 -2.22
CA TYR A 142 -10.03 0.92 -1.92
C TYR A 142 -10.41 0.76 -0.45
N GLY A 143 -10.97 1.79 0.17
CA GLY A 143 -11.42 1.65 1.55
C GLY A 143 -11.96 2.91 2.18
N ILE A 144 -12.62 2.70 3.32
CA ILE A 144 -13.05 3.75 4.24
C ILE A 144 -12.55 3.42 5.64
N MET A 145 -12.37 4.47 6.44
CA MET A 145 -11.99 4.37 7.84
C MET A 145 -13.16 3.91 8.71
N SER A 146 -12.85 3.12 9.74
CA SER A 146 -13.76 2.83 10.86
C SER A 146 -13.02 2.95 12.19
N LEU A 147 -13.78 3.05 13.28
CA LEU A 147 -13.23 2.91 14.63
C LEU A 147 -13.17 1.42 15.01
N PRO A 148 -12.19 1.00 15.84
CA PRO A 148 -12.19 -0.35 16.38
C PRO A 148 -13.41 -0.56 17.27
N GLY A 149 -13.84 -1.82 17.42
CA GLY A 149 -14.90 -2.18 18.36
C GLY A 149 -14.53 -1.81 19.82
N PRO A 150 -15.50 -1.59 20.71
CA PRO A 150 -15.25 -1.11 22.08
C PRO A 150 -14.29 -1.99 22.89
N LEU A 151 -14.34 -3.32 22.73
CA LEU A 151 -13.41 -4.22 23.40
C LEU A 151 -11.95 -4.01 22.97
N ALA A 152 -11.72 -3.84 21.66
CA ALA A 152 -10.38 -3.60 21.14
C ALA A 152 -9.86 -2.23 21.61
N TRP A 153 -10.74 -1.23 21.67
CA TRP A 153 -10.41 0.07 22.25
C TRP A 153 -10.05 -0.04 23.73
N LEU A 154 -10.89 -0.67 24.55
CA LEU A 154 -10.66 -0.90 25.98
C LEU A 154 -9.32 -1.60 26.23
N ARG A 155 -8.99 -2.64 25.45
CA ARG A 155 -7.71 -3.37 25.56
C ARG A 155 -6.48 -2.54 25.19
N SER A 156 -6.66 -1.43 24.48
CA SER A 156 -5.57 -0.51 24.12
C SER A 156 -5.28 0.53 25.21
N LEU A 157 -6.16 0.65 26.20
CA LEU A 157 -6.05 1.59 27.30
C LEU A 157 -5.31 0.96 28.49
N ASP A 158 -4.49 1.75 29.19
CA ASP A 158 -3.94 1.35 30.48
C ASP A 158 -4.98 1.62 31.57
N GLY A 159 -5.67 0.57 32.04
CA GLY A 159 -6.76 0.70 33.02
C GLY A 159 -6.38 1.38 34.35
N LYS A 160 -5.09 1.59 34.65
CA LYS A 160 -4.64 2.36 35.82
C LYS A 160 -4.46 3.85 35.54
N LYS A 161 -4.39 4.24 34.27
CA LYS A 161 -4.14 5.61 33.78
C LYS A 161 -5.19 6.12 32.80
N SER A 162 -6.24 5.33 32.53
CA SER A 162 -7.31 5.75 31.64
C SER A 162 -8.04 6.97 32.18
N HIS A 163 -8.20 7.97 31.33
CA HIS A 163 -9.02 9.14 31.62
C HIS A 163 -10.43 8.93 31.07
N SER A 164 -11.42 9.60 31.65
CA SER A 164 -12.82 9.47 31.22
C SER A 164 -13.03 9.92 29.77
N ASP A 165 -12.20 10.84 29.25
CA ASP A 165 -12.23 11.33 27.88
C ASP A 165 -11.52 10.40 26.87
N ASP A 166 -10.89 9.31 27.32
CA ASP A 166 -10.33 8.29 26.41
C ASP A 166 -11.41 7.63 25.55
N TRP A 167 -12.69 7.72 25.94
CA TRP A 167 -13.83 7.22 25.18
C TRP A 167 -14.49 8.30 24.31
N ASP A 168 -14.07 9.56 24.39
CA ASP A 168 -14.55 10.61 23.50
C ASP A 168 -13.83 10.51 22.15
N ILE A 169 -14.60 10.39 21.06
CA ILE A 169 -14.06 10.38 19.69
C ILE A 169 -13.36 11.70 19.31
N ARG A 170 -13.53 12.76 20.10
CA ARG A 170 -12.83 14.06 19.99
C ARG A 170 -11.76 14.24 21.07
N GLY A 171 -11.59 13.26 21.95
CA GLY A 171 -10.64 13.29 23.05
C GLY A 171 -9.18 13.27 22.58
N ALA A 172 -8.27 13.58 23.51
CA ALA A 172 -6.84 13.65 23.22
C ALA A 172 -6.28 12.28 22.79
N MET A 173 -6.72 11.19 23.44
CA MET A 173 -6.29 9.83 23.08
C MET A 173 -6.74 9.42 21.68
N MET A 174 -8.00 9.67 21.32
CA MET A 174 -8.49 9.39 19.97
C MET A 174 -7.70 10.18 18.93
N SER A 175 -7.49 11.48 19.17
CA SER A 175 -6.70 12.34 18.30
C SER A 175 -5.25 11.86 18.15
N HIS A 176 -4.65 11.37 19.24
CA HIS A 176 -3.30 10.81 19.22
C HIS A 176 -3.21 9.51 18.40
N ARG A 177 -4.23 8.65 18.45
CA ARG A 177 -4.27 7.38 17.71
C ARG A 177 -4.68 7.57 16.24
N LEU A 178 -5.27 8.70 15.88
CA LEU A 178 -5.74 8.99 14.54
C LEU A 178 -4.59 9.46 13.65
N HIS A 179 -4.13 8.62 12.73
CA HIS A 179 -3.07 8.95 11.78
C HIS A 179 -3.60 9.29 10.37
N LYS A 180 -4.90 9.55 10.25
CA LYS A 180 -5.53 10.05 9.03
C LYS A 180 -5.93 11.50 9.24
N GLU A 181 -5.41 12.39 8.39
CA GLU A 181 -5.84 13.78 8.38
C GLU A 181 -7.36 13.87 8.22
N GLN A 182 -8.00 14.64 9.11
CA GLN A 182 -9.46 14.81 9.19
C GLN A 182 -10.26 13.49 9.36
N GLY A 183 -9.63 12.38 9.76
CA GLY A 183 -10.27 11.05 9.76
C GLY A 183 -11.60 10.96 10.54
N ILE A 184 -11.66 11.50 11.76
CA ILE A 184 -12.92 11.55 12.53
C ILE A 184 -13.97 12.44 11.84
N GLY A 185 -13.55 13.53 11.20
CA GLY A 185 -14.45 14.39 10.44
C GLY A 185 -15.08 13.66 9.24
N ILE A 186 -14.26 12.92 8.49
CA ILE A 186 -14.69 12.07 7.38
C ILE A 186 -15.67 11.00 7.86
N LEU A 187 -15.35 10.28 8.92
CA LEU A 187 -16.21 9.24 9.48
C LEU A 187 -17.56 9.81 9.93
N ARG A 188 -17.53 10.93 10.68
CA ARG A 188 -18.75 11.60 11.13
C ARG A 188 -19.60 12.08 9.96
N LYS A 189 -19.01 12.70 8.94
CA LYS A 189 -19.74 13.15 7.75
C LYS A 189 -20.57 12.01 7.16
N TYR A 190 -19.93 10.87 6.86
CA TYR A 190 -20.63 9.76 6.20
C TYR A 190 -21.63 9.03 7.09
N VAL A 191 -21.38 8.95 8.40
CA VAL A 191 -22.37 8.40 9.34
C VAL A 191 -23.58 9.33 9.46
N LEU A 192 -23.35 10.63 9.65
CA LEU A 192 -24.41 11.62 9.86
C LEU A 192 -25.29 11.78 8.62
N GLU A 193 -24.70 11.81 7.42
CA GLU A 193 -25.43 11.93 6.15
C GLU A 193 -26.46 10.82 5.93
N LYS A 194 -26.22 9.61 6.46
CA LYS A 194 -27.07 8.43 6.22
C LYS A 194 -27.86 7.95 7.43
N PHE A 195 -27.30 8.09 8.62
CA PHE A 195 -27.87 7.54 9.85
C PHE A 195 -28.29 8.62 10.86
N GLY A 196 -27.87 9.87 10.67
CA GLY A 196 -28.09 10.96 11.63
C GLY A 196 -27.20 10.86 12.87
N GLU A 197 -27.46 11.73 13.85
CA GLU A 197 -26.70 11.75 15.11
C GLU A 197 -26.91 10.45 15.91
N PRO A 198 -25.85 9.90 16.53
CA PRO A 198 -25.99 8.79 17.47
C PRO A 198 -26.99 9.17 18.57
N ARG A 199 -27.99 8.30 18.80
CA ARG A 199 -28.92 8.52 19.92
C ARG A 199 -28.22 8.14 21.22
N GLU A 200 -28.32 9.00 22.22
CA GLU A 200 -27.98 8.64 23.59
C GLU A 200 -28.95 7.54 24.04
N GLY A 201 -28.43 6.32 24.20
CA GLY A 201 -29.19 5.17 24.64
C GLY A 201 -28.28 4.22 25.37
N VAL A 202 -28.77 3.64 26.47
CA VAL A 202 -28.11 2.52 27.14
C VAL A 202 -28.32 1.30 26.24
N LEU A 203 -27.42 1.10 25.27
CA LEU A 203 -27.20 -0.26 24.79
C LEU A 203 -26.82 -1.08 26.03
N PRO A 204 -27.36 -2.31 26.21
CA PRO A 204 -26.90 -3.17 27.28
C PRO A 204 -25.39 -3.26 27.09
N VAL A 205 -24.64 -2.61 27.96
CA VAL A 205 -23.19 -2.56 27.92
C VAL A 205 -22.78 -4.00 27.75
N GLU A 206 -22.22 -4.36 26.59
CA GLU A 206 -21.48 -5.60 26.49
C GLU A 206 -20.40 -5.43 27.54
N LYS A 207 -20.61 -6.08 28.69
CA LYS A 207 -19.71 -6.02 29.82
C LYS A 207 -18.45 -6.73 29.34
N TYR A 208 -17.57 -5.97 28.71
CA TYR A 208 -16.21 -6.35 28.44
C TYR A 208 -15.47 -6.33 29.77
N THR A 209 -15.74 -7.32 30.60
CA THR A 209 -15.00 -7.55 31.85
C THR A 209 -13.57 -7.93 31.49
N MET A 210 -12.61 -7.25 32.13
CA MET A 210 -11.20 -7.65 32.16
C MET A 210 -11.03 -9.01 32.82
#